data_AF-F6HFS2-F1
#
_entry.id   AF-F6HFS2-F1
#
_cell.length_a   1.000
_cell.length_b   1.000
_cell.length_c   1.000
_cell.angle_alpha   90.00
_cell.angle_beta   90.00
_cell.angle_gamma   90.00
#
_symmetry.space_group_name_H-M   'P 1'
#
loop_
_entity.id
_entity.type
_entity.pdbx_description
1 polymer ?
#
loop_
_entity_poly.entity_id
_entity_poly.type
_entity_poly.pdbx_seq_one_letter_code
_entity_poly.pdbx_strand_id
1 'polypeptide(L)'
;MIYFFTKPNTLLGGKENSVTFVQASFKLAAISLHFFLPRLPGCFQFIARFLCSSNQTGSFRDKHILHTLLMARSALDEMSESGAFMRTASTFRNFVTRDPNSPFPAESGRYHLYVSYACPWASRCLAYLKIKGLDKAISFTSVKPKWERTRDTDEHMGWVFPASDTEEPGAGPDPLNGTRSIRELYELASTNYSGKYTVPVLWDKKLKTIVNNESSEIIRMFNTEFNDIAENPSLDLYPPHLQAQIDKINDWIYSGINNGVYKCGFAKKQEPYDEAVKNLYEALDKCEEILSKQRFLCGNTLTESDIRLFVTLIRFDEVYAVHFKCNKKLLREYPNLFNYTKEIFQIPGMSSTVHVEHIKKHYYGSHPSINPFGIIPQGPDVDYSAPHDRERFSS
;
A
#
# COMPACT_ATOMS: atom_id res chain seq x y z
N MET A 1 -56.11 22.36 -2.08
CA MET A 1 -56.68 23.54 -1.39
C MET A 1 -55.49 24.35 -0.86
N ILE A 2 -55.19 25.49 -1.51
CA ILE A 2 -54.45 26.69 -1.06
C ILE A 2 -52.95 26.45 -0.66
N TYR A 3 -51.92 26.54 -1.53
CA TYR A 3 -51.16 27.70 -2.11
C TYR A 3 -50.82 28.82 -1.08
N PHE A 4 -49.57 29.27 -0.85
CA PHE A 4 -48.65 30.11 -1.67
C PHE A 4 -47.24 30.13 -1.01
N PHE A 5 -46.11 29.94 -1.71
CA PHE A 5 -45.24 30.93 -2.40
C PHE A 5 -44.90 32.24 -1.63
N THR A 6 -43.60 32.47 -1.34
CA THR A 6 -42.69 33.51 -1.94
C THR A 6 -41.51 33.91 -1.02
N LYS A 7 -40.28 33.87 -1.58
CA LYS A 7 -39.08 34.70 -1.22
C LYS A 7 -39.36 36.19 -1.60
N PRO A 8 -38.55 37.26 -1.32
CA PRO A 8 -37.06 37.32 -1.27
C PRO A 8 -36.42 38.44 -0.39
N ASN A 9 -35.13 38.73 -0.66
CA ASN A 9 -34.38 39.99 -0.44
C ASN A 9 -33.75 40.21 0.95
N THR A 10 -32.60 40.90 1.15
CA THR A 10 -31.30 41.11 0.48
C THR A 10 -30.50 42.09 1.37
N LEU A 11 -29.16 42.09 1.25
CA LEU A 11 -28.20 43.19 1.53
C LEU A 11 -27.60 43.43 2.94
N LEU A 12 -26.26 43.38 2.94
CA LEU A 12 -25.25 44.37 3.39
C LEU A 12 -24.87 44.60 4.87
N GLY A 13 -23.54 44.69 5.06
CA GLY A 13 -22.81 45.46 6.09
C GLY A 13 -22.53 44.68 7.39
N GLY A 14 -21.33 44.57 7.96
CA GLY A 14 -20.13 45.41 7.92
C GLY A 14 -19.85 45.98 9.32
N LYS A 15 -18.60 45.82 9.81
CA LYS A 15 -17.99 46.37 11.06
C LYS A 15 -18.44 45.70 12.38
N GLU A 16 -17.69 45.63 13.49
CA GLU A 16 -16.32 45.98 13.92
C GLU A 16 -16.10 45.30 15.30
N ASN A 17 -14.84 45.02 15.63
CA ASN A 17 -14.20 45.12 16.96
C ASN A 17 -14.56 44.25 18.20
N SER A 18 -13.44 43.79 18.79
CA SER A 18 -13.09 43.75 20.23
C SER A 18 -13.69 42.70 21.18
N VAL A 19 -12.86 41.70 21.48
CA VAL A 19 -12.32 41.34 22.81
C VAL A 19 -13.03 41.92 24.03
N THR A 20 -13.65 41.08 24.88
CA THR A 20 -13.25 40.85 26.29
C THR A 20 -14.13 39.81 27.01
N PHE A 21 -13.46 38.97 27.80
CA PHE A 21 -13.85 38.37 29.10
C PHE A 21 -15.30 37.92 29.36
N VAL A 22 -15.46 36.62 29.66
CA VAL A 22 -16.53 36.14 30.54
C VAL A 22 -15.91 35.24 31.63
N GLN A 23 -16.11 35.66 32.87
CA GLN A 23 -15.87 34.92 34.10
C GLN A 23 -17.23 34.69 34.78
N ALA A 24 -17.33 33.62 35.59
CA ALA A 24 -18.44 33.25 36.49
C ALA A 24 -19.62 32.53 35.79
N SER A 25 -20.27 31.48 36.32
CA SER A 25 -20.49 30.94 37.67
C SER A 25 -20.93 29.45 37.50
N PHE A 26 -20.85 28.47 38.43
CA PHE A 26 -21.54 28.32 39.71
C PHE A 26 -21.07 27.02 40.43
N LYS A 27 -21.10 27.05 41.77
CA LYS A 27 -20.95 25.94 42.75
C LYS A 27 -22.13 24.93 42.61
N LEU A 28 -22.22 23.71 43.19
CA LEU A 28 -21.87 23.17 44.52
C LEU A 28 -22.39 21.70 44.58
N ALA A 29 -21.70 20.77 45.27
CA ALA A 29 -22.29 19.73 46.15
C ALA A 29 -21.27 18.64 46.57
N ALA A 30 -20.95 18.54 47.87
CA ALA A 30 -20.58 17.29 48.55
C ALA A 30 -20.45 17.52 50.08
N ILE A 31 -21.30 16.88 50.88
CA ILE A 31 -21.12 16.68 52.34
C ILE A 31 -21.68 15.28 52.73
N SER A 32 -21.07 14.72 53.79
CA SER A 32 -21.44 13.58 54.65
C SER A 32 -20.82 12.23 54.27
N LEU A 33 -20.23 11.44 55.17
CA LEU A 33 -20.26 11.39 56.64
C LEU A 33 -19.10 10.45 57.09
N HIS A 34 -18.41 10.69 58.22
CA HIS A 34 -17.61 9.66 58.93
C HIS A 34 -17.55 9.98 60.44
N PHE A 35 -17.85 9.00 61.29
CA PHE A 35 -17.64 9.04 62.73
C PHE A 35 -17.31 7.64 63.32
N PHE A 36 -16.30 7.65 64.21
CA PHE A 36 -15.97 6.78 65.37
C PHE A 36 -15.19 5.42 65.27
N LEU A 37 -14.14 5.39 66.12
CA LEU A 37 -13.05 4.46 66.56
C LEU A 37 -13.49 3.16 67.33
N PRO A 38 -12.62 2.33 68.00
CA PRO A 38 -11.17 1.93 67.90
C PRO A 38 -10.83 0.41 68.13
N ARG A 39 -9.57 -0.05 67.89
CA ARG A 39 -8.69 -0.94 68.73
C ARG A 39 -7.59 -1.72 67.94
N LEU A 40 -6.39 -1.82 68.53
CA LEU A 40 -5.12 -2.53 68.16
C LEU A 40 -5.15 -4.08 68.42
N PRO A 41 -4.08 -4.93 68.25
CA PRO A 41 -2.77 -4.85 67.51
C PRO A 41 -2.34 -6.14 66.71
N GLY A 42 -1.22 -6.08 65.98
CA GLY A 42 -0.34 -7.24 65.60
C GLY A 42 0.41 -7.01 64.26
N CYS A 43 1.69 -6.63 64.20
CA CYS A 43 2.97 -7.33 64.44
C CYS A 43 3.75 -7.56 63.11
N PHE A 44 5.06 -7.23 63.15
CA PHE A 44 6.18 -7.63 62.29
C PHE A 44 6.64 -6.80 61.05
N GLN A 45 7.87 -6.26 61.24
CA GLN A 45 9.05 -6.19 60.34
C GLN A 45 9.12 -5.10 59.24
N PHE A 46 9.95 -4.06 59.47
CA PHE A 46 11.35 -3.87 58.96
C PHE A 46 11.35 -3.57 57.44
N ILE A 47 11.69 -2.37 56.96
CA ILE A 47 13.04 -1.77 56.90
C ILE A 47 12.93 -0.25 56.71
N ALA A 48 13.70 0.51 57.50
CA ALA A 48 14.00 1.91 57.29
C ALA A 48 15.50 2.08 56.99
N ARG A 49 15.84 2.87 55.97
CA ARG A 49 17.10 3.60 55.75
C ARG A 49 16.97 4.30 54.38
N PHE A 50 17.26 5.58 54.16
CA PHE A 50 17.67 6.70 54.99
C PHE A 50 17.50 7.92 54.06
N LEU A 51 16.81 8.98 54.50
CA LEU A 51 16.66 10.26 53.78
C LEU A 51 17.49 11.33 54.51
N CYS A 52 18.42 11.96 53.79
CA CYS A 52 19.02 13.30 53.98
C CYS A 52 20.35 13.29 53.21
N SER A 53 20.80 14.29 52.44
CA SER A 53 20.41 15.67 52.22
C SER A 53 21.26 16.15 51.03
N SER A 54 20.74 16.99 50.13
CA SER A 54 21.36 18.27 49.77
C SER A 54 20.67 18.93 48.58
N ASN A 55 20.35 20.21 48.79
CA ASN A 55 19.91 21.20 47.81
C ASN A 55 20.92 21.34 46.66
N GLN A 56 20.46 21.54 45.42
CA GLN A 56 20.66 22.81 44.69
C GLN A 56 20.01 22.78 43.30
N THR A 57 19.43 23.92 42.97
CA THR A 57 18.82 24.35 41.72
C THR A 57 19.81 24.36 40.55
N GLY A 58 19.37 23.96 39.35
CA GLY A 58 20.04 24.34 38.11
C GLY A 58 19.82 23.40 36.92
N SER A 59 19.05 23.87 35.93
CA SER A 59 19.20 23.56 34.50
C SER A 59 19.47 22.09 34.09
N PHE A 60 18.40 21.36 33.78
CA PHE A 60 18.44 20.24 32.83
C PHE A 60 17.60 20.60 31.60
N ARG A 61 18.11 21.55 30.80
CA ARG A 61 17.94 21.54 29.35
C ARG A 61 19.21 20.92 28.77
N ASP A 62 19.03 20.15 27.70
CA ASP A 62 20.06 19.58 26.83
C ASP A 62 20.94 18.49 27.43
N LYS A 63 20.46 17.24 27.30
CA LYS A 63 21.11 16.19 26.49
C LYS A 63 20.39 14.86 26.71
N HIS A 64 19.80 14.37 25.62
CA HIS A 64 19.34 13.00 25.32
C HIS A 64 17.95 12.97 24.65
N ILE A 65 17.79 13.80 23.60
CA ILE A 65 16.93 13.43 22.48
C ILE A 65 17.87 12.76 21.47
N LEU A 66 18.13 11.47 21.68
CA LEU A 66 18.65 10.63 20.61
C LEU A 66 17.42 10.14 19.86
N HIS A 67 17.06 10.89 18.83
CA HIS A 67 16.01 10.55 17.88
C HIS A 67 16.49 9.35 17.06
N THR A 68 16.36 8.15 17.63
CA THR A 68 16.41 6.93 16.84
C THR A 68 15.20 6.98 15.93
N LEU A 69 15.43 7.37 14.67
CA LEU A 69 14.51 7.09 13.57
C LEU A 69 14.21 5.59 13.60
N LEU A 70 13.11 5.21 14.24
CA LEU A 70 12.46 3.94 14.00
C LEU A 70 12.03 3.96 12.53
N MET A 71 12.90 3.46 11.65
CA MET A 71 12.55 3.18 10.28
C MET A 71 11.34 2.23 10.31
N ALA A 72 10.24 2.65 9.70
CA ALA A 72 9.02 1.86 9.60
C ALA A 72 9.39 0.44 9.11
N ARG A 73 8.99 -0.58 9.87
CA ARG A 73 9.35 -1.99 9.57
C ARG A 73 8.31 -2.64 8.67
N SER A 74 7.09 -2.12 8.69
CA SER A 74 5.97 -2.50 7.82
C SER A 74 5.18 -1.25 7.38
N ALA A 75 4.22 -1.42 6.47
CA ALA A 75 3.29 -0.33 6.10
C ALA A 75 2.42 0.14 7.29
N LEU A 76 2.25 -0.67 8.33
CA LEU A 76 1.48 -0.28 9.52
C LEU A 76 2.20 0.79 10.36
N ASP A 77 3.52 0.89 10.22
CA ASP A 77 4.39 1.80 10.97
C ASP A 77 4.61 3.14 10.25
N GLU A 78 4.08 3.28 9.03
CA GLU A 78 4.28 4.44 8.17
C GLU A 78 3.31 5.59 8.48
N MET A 79 3.23 5.98 9.75
CA MET A 79 2.29 7.01 10.22
C MET A 79 3.07 8.21 10.76
N SER A 80 2.76 9.40 10.26
CA SER A 80 3.23 10.66 10.85
C SER A 80 2.50 10.97 12.16
N GLU A 81 3.03 11.90 12.97
CA GLU A 81 2.39 12.38 14.21
C GLU A 81 0.98 12.95 13.97
N SER A 82 0.73 13.49 12.76
CA SER A 82 -0.59 13.97 12.38
C SER A 82 -1.61 12.85 12.16
N GLY A 83 -1.15 11.60 11.97
CA GLY A 83 -1.97 10.43 11.66
C GLY A 83 -2.07 10.11 10.17
N ALA A 84 -1.30 10.81 9.32
CA ALA A 84 -1.24 10.58 7.89
C ALA A 84 -0.23 9.48 7.52
N PHE A 85 -0.61 8.62 6.57
CA PHE A 85 0.25 7.56 6.04
C PHE A 85 1.34 8.11 5.10
N MET A 86 2.61 7.80 5.36
CA MET A 86 3.79 8.30 4.66
C MET A 86 4.71 7.15 4.19
N ARG A 87 4.68 6.85 2.89
CA ARG A 87 5.44 5.72 2.31
C ARG A 87 6.94 6.03 2.21
N THR A 88 7.77 5.16 2.77
CA THR A 88 9.23 5.16 2.67
C THR A 88 9.69 4.57 1.33
N ALA A 89 10.70 5.18 0.72
CA ALA A 89 11.28 4.79 -0.56
C ALA A 89 12.03 3.44 -0.54
N SER A 90 12.13 2.81 -1.71
CA SER A 90 12.91 1.61 -2.00
C SER A 90 14.42 1.88 -2.02
N THR A 91 15.24 0.85 -1.80
CA THR A 91 16.68 0.97 -1.45
C THR A 91 17.61 0.26 -2.43
N PHE A 92 17.20 -0.86 -3.04
CA PHE A 92 17.96 -1.51 -4.11
C PHE A 92 17.48 -0.95 -5.45
N ARG A 93 18.37 -0.24 -6.15
CA ARG A 93 18.05 0.58 -7.32
C ARG A 93 19.00 0.35 -8.50
N ASN A 94 19.61 -0.83 -8.58
CA ASN A 94 20.43 -1.19 -9.74
C ASN A 94 19.53 -1.51 -10.94
N PHE A 95 20.11 -1.47 -12.14
CA PHE A 95 19.40 -1.73 -13.38
C PHE A 95 19.98 -2.92 -14.11
N VAL A 96 19.10 -3.81 -14.58
CA VAL A 96 19.42 -4.69 -15.69
C VAL A 96 19.51 -3.84 -16.96
N THR A 97 20.48 -4.11 -17.83
CA THR A 97 20.63 -3.41 -19.11
C THR A 97 20.96 -4.38 -20.25
N ARG A 98 20.75 -3.97 -21.50
CA ARG A 98 21.19 -4.74 -22.68
C ARG A 98 22.71 -4.81 -22.87
N ASP A 99 23.48 -3.96 -22.21
CA ASP A 99 24.94 -3.97 -22.32
C ASP A 99 25.49 -5.28 -21.72
N PRO A 100 26.14 -6.16 -22.49
CA PRO A 100 26.69 -7.40 -21.99
C PRO A 100 27.81 -7.19 -20.95
N ASN A 101 28.41 -5.99 -20.90
CA ASN A 101 29.44 -5.62 -19.92
C ASN A 101 28.86 -5.02 -18.63
N SER A 102 27.55 -4.80 -18.58
CA SER A 102 26.87 -4.36 -17.36
C SER A 102 27.06 -5.39 -16.24
N PRO A 103 27.16 -4.96 -14.96
CA PRO A 103 27.09 -5.89 -13.83
C PRO A 103 25.83 -6.77 -13.86
N PHE A 104 24.75 -6.24 -14.42
CA PHE A 104 23.46 -6.91 -14.60
C PHE A 104 23.04 -6.83 -16.09
N PRO A 105 23.59 -7.68 -16.98
CA PRO A 105 23.19 -7.76 -18.38
C PRO A 105 21.88 -8.55 -18.53
N ALA A 106 21.04 -8.19 -19.50
CA ALA A 106 19.77 -8.86 -19.79
C ALA A 106 19.99 -10.29 -20.35
N GLU A 107 20.12 -11.26 -19.45
CA GLU A 107 20.44 -12.66 -19.78
C GLU A 107 19.29 -13.60 -19.41
N SER A 108 18.87 -14.43 -20.36
CA SER A 108 17.84 -15.46 -20.15
C SER A 108 18.29 -16.45 -19.08
N GLY A 109 17.40 -16.73 -18.13
CA GLY A 109 17.66 -17.65 -17.04
C GLY A 109 18.57 -17.10 -15.94
N ARG A 110 18.98 -15.83 -15.95
CA ARG A 110 19.80 -15.23 -14.87
C ARG A 110 18.97 -14.67 -13.72
N TYR A 111 17.82 -14.08 -14.01
CA TYR A 111 17.03 -13.35 -13.01
C TYR A 111 15.87 -14.17 -12.45
N HIS A 112 15.42 -13.80 -11.26
CA HIS A 112 14.24 -14.35 -10.61
C HIS A 112 13.42 -13.23 -9.96
N LEU A 113 12.10 -13.29 -10.05
CA LEU A 113 11.20 -12.29 -9.48
C LEU A 113 10.44 -12.89 -8.28
N TYR A 114 10.73 -12.41 -7.07
CA TYR A 114 9.91 -12.74 -5.90
C TYR A 114 8.75 -11.75 -5.77
N VAL A 115 7.53 -12.28 -5.66
CA VAL A 115 6.29 -11.50 -5.63
C VAL A 115 5.37 -11.97 -4.51
N SER A 116 4.30 -11.21 -4.29
CA SER A 116 3.05 -11.73 -3.72
C SER A 116 1.93 -11.35 -4.67
N TYR A 117 1.04 -12.30 -5.00
CA TYR A 117 -0.18 -11.99 -5.76
C TYR A 117 -1.05 -10.92 -5.07
N ALA A 118 -0.93 -10.74 -3.75
CA ALA A 118 -1.69 -9.74 -3.03
C ALA A 118 -1.18 -8.31 -3.23
N CYS A 119 0.13 -8.13 -3.42
CA CYS A 119 0.77 -6.83 -3.47
C CYS A 119 0.58 -6.17 -4.85
N PRO A 120 -0.10 -5.00 -4.95
CA PRO A 120 -0.31 -4.34 -6.24
C PRO A 120 1.00 -3.90 -6.91
N TRP A 121 2.02 -3.53 -6.13
CA TRP A 121 3.35 -3.15 -6.65
C TRP A 121 4.04 -4.36 -7.31
N ALA A 122 3.96 -5.53 -6.68
CA ALA A 122 4.52 -6.76 -7.25
C ALA A 122 3.72 -7.26 -8.46
N SER A 123 2.39 -7.12 -8.42
CA SER A 123 1.52 -7.45 -9.57
C SER A 123 1.83 -6.64 -10.81
N ARG A 124 2.35 -5.41 -10.71
CA ARG A 124 2.83 -4.65 -11.90
C ARG A 124 3.95 -5.39 -12.60
N CYS A 125 4.94 -5.86 -11.83
CA CYS A 125 6.09 -6.57 -12.38
C CYS A 125 5.66 -7.91 -12.96
N LEU A 126 4.76 -8.63 -12.28
CA LEU A 126 4.21 -9.89 -12.79
C LEU A 126 3.39 -9.71 -14.06
N ALA A 127 2.58 -8.64 -14.14
CA ALA A 127 1.84 -8.26 -15.34
C ALA A 127 2.78 -8.05 -16.52
N TYR A 128 3.84 -7.25 -16.34
CA TYR A 128 4.87 -7.05 -17.36
C TYR A 128 5.56 -8.35 -17.77
N LEU A 129 5.97 -9.18 -16.80
CA LEU A 129 6.60 -10.47 -17.06
C LEU A 129 5.73 -11.35 -17.96
N LYS A 130 4.41 -11.39 -17.73
CA LYS A 130 3.47 -12.18 -18.54
C LYS A 130 3.15 -11.57 -19.90
N ILE A 131 2.78 -10.28 -19.96
CA ILE A 131 2.35 -9.67 -21.24
C ILE A 131 3.51 -9.41 -22.19
N LYS A 132 4.74 -9.27 -21.69
CA LYS A 132 5.96 -9.24 -22.53
C LYS A 132 6.41 -10.64 -22.96
N GLY A 133 5.85 -11.70 -22.37
CA GLY A 133 6.27 -13.09 -22.62
C GLY A 133 7.71 -13.34 -22.15
N LEU A 134 8.01 -12.98 -20.91
CA LEU A 134 9.33 -13.13 -20.29
C LEU A 134 9.39 -14.33 -19.33
N ASP A 135 8.32 -15.11 -19.20
CA ASP A 135 8.23 -16.23 -18.24
C ASP A 135 9.23 -17.37 -18.50
N LYS A 136 9.72 -17.51 -19.74
CA LYS A 136 10.82 -18.43 -20.07
C LYS A 136 12.19 -17.90 -19.66
N ALA A 137 12.37 -16.58 -19.61
CA ALA A 137 13.63 -15.94 -19.33
C ALA A 137 13.82 -15.58 -17.84
N ILE A 138 12.73 -15.20 -17.17
CA ILE A 138 12.72 -14.76 -15.79
C ILE A 138 11.72 -15.64 -15.03
N SER A 139 12.23 -16.51 -14.16
CA SER A 139 11.36 -17.28 -13.28
C SER A 139 10.79 -16.40 -12.16
N PHE A 140 9.67 -16.81 -11.55
CA PHE A 140 9.09 -16.09 -10.43
C PHE A 140 8.57 -17.04 -9.35
N THR A 141 8.49 -16.57 -8.11
CA THR A 141 7.90 -17.28 -6.97
C THR A 141 7.00 -16.33 -6.20
N SER A 142 5.78 -16.75 -5.89
CA SER A 142 4.89 -16.02 -4.96
C SER A 142 5.07 -16.54 -3.54
N VAL A 143 5.18 -15.61 -2.59
CA VAL A 143 5.12 -15.89 -1.14
C VAL A 143 3.69 -16.16 -0.68
N LYS A 144 3.52 -16.63 0.56
CA LYS A 144 2.19 -16.76 1.20
C LYS A 144 1.48 -15.39 1.26
N PRO A 145 0.14 -15.37 1.15
CA PRO A 145 -0.60 -14.12 1.17
C PRO A 145 -0.65 -13.48 2.55
N LYS A 146 -0.76 -14.29 3.62
CA LYS A 146 -0.83 -13.78 4.99
C LYS A 146 0.57 -13.50 5.52
N TRP A 147 0.76 -12.34 6.14
CA TRP A 147 2.01 -12.06 6.85
C TRP A 147 2.15 -12.96 8.08
N GLU A 148 3.36 -13.45 8.26
CA GLU A 148 3.77 -14.32 9.35
C GLU A 148 5.07 -13.84 9.96
N ARG A 149 5.43 -14.43 11.11
CA ARG A 149 6.67 -14.09 11.79
C ARG A 149 7.84 -14.50 10.89
N THR A 150 8.68 -13.52 10.56
CA THR A 150 9.84 -13.74 9.66
C THR A 150 11.04 -14.36 10.36
N ARG A 151 11.08 -14.29 11.70
CA ARG A 151 12.17 -14.82 12.52
C ARG A 151 11.67 -15.10 13.93
N ASP A 152 12.08 -16.21 14.52
CA ASP A 152 11.62 -16.62 15.86
C ASP A 152 12.11 -15.71 16.99
N THR A 153 13.21 -14.99 16.77
CA THR A 153 13.89 -14.17 17.78
C THR A 153 13.33 -12.75 17.91
N ASP A 154 12.40 -12.34 17.06
CA ASP A 154 11.76 -11.03 17.14
C ASP A 154 10.30 -11.09 16.67
N GLU A 155 9.58 -9.96 16.81
CA GLU A 155 8.15 -9.85 16.51
C GLU A 155 7.86 -9.39 15.07
N HIS A 156 8.87 -9.35 14.20
CA HIS A 156 8.67 -8.85 12.84
C HIS A 156 7.79 -9.79 12.00
N MET A 157 6.63 -9.27 11.60
CA MET A 157 5.69 -9.93 10.69
C MET A 157 5.92 -9.45 9.25
N GLY A 158 5.94 -10.37 8.29
CA GLY A 158 6.17 -10.04 6.88
C GLY A 158 5.95 -11.22 5.94
N TRP A 159 6.52 -11.11 4.75
CA TRP A 159 6.37 -12.09 3.68
C TRP A 159 7.19 -13.36 3.94
N VAL A 160 6.51 -14.50 4.02
CA VAL A 160 7.07 -15.82 4.32
C VAL A 160 6.77 -16.79 3.18
N PHE A 161 7.73 -17.66 2.87
CA PHE A 161 7.54 -18.74 1.90
C PHE A 161 6.81 -19.92 2.56
N PRO A 162 5.93 -20.64 1.84
CA PRO A 162 5.44 -21.92 2.33
C PRO A 162 6.60 -22.93 2.43
N ALA A 163 6.47 -23.91 3.32
CA ALA A 163 7.41 -25.01 3.51
C ALA A 163 7.34 -26.06 2.37
N SER A 164 6.21 -26.14 1.66
CA SER A 164 6.03 -27.00 0.49
C SER A 164 5.09 -26.38 -0.54
N ASP A 165 5.11 -26.88 -1.77
CA ASP A 165 4.22 -26.46 -2.86
C ASP A 165 2.72 -26.72 -2.59
N THR A 166 2.40 -27.47 -1.54
CA THR A 166 1.02 -27.86 -1.19
C THR A 166 0.46 -27.11 0.02
N GLU A 167 1.27 -26.33 0.75
CA GLU A 167 0.82 -25.63 1.97
C GLU A 167 -0.15 -24.49 1.64
N GLU A 168 0.18 -23.68 0.62
CA GLU A 168 -0.64 -22.54 0.20
C GLU A 168 -0.72 -22.53 -1.33
N PRO A 169 -1.89 -22.91 -1.90
CA PRO A 169 -2.08 -22.94 -3.36
C PRO A 169 -1.67 -21.62 -4.01
N GLY A 170 -0.84 -21.67 -5.04
CA GLY A 170 -0.33 -20.50 -5.75
C GLY A 170 0.89 -19.83 -5.13
N ALA A 171 1.27 -20.16 -3.88
CA ALA A 171 2.58 -19.83 -3.33
C ALA A 171 3.53 -21.03 -3.46
N GLY A 172 4.84 -20.77 -3.46
CA GLY A 172 5.85 -21.82 -3.52
C GLY A 172 7.04 -21.53 -2.61
N PRO A 173 7.77 -22.57 -2.14
CA PRO A 173 8.98 -22.39 -1.35
C PRO A 173 10.03 -21.60 -2.16
N ASP A 174 11.00 -21.00 -1.48
CA ASP A 174 12.13 -20.36 -2.16
C ASP A 174 12.97 -21.41 -2.91
N PRO A 175 13.00 -21.40 -4.25
CA PRO A 175 13.67 -22.45 -5.02
C PRO A 175 15.18 -22.22 -5.14
N LEU A 176 15.70 -21.07 -4.66
CA LEU A 176 17.06 -20.63 -4.96
C LEU A 176 17.97 -20.57 -3.75
N ASN A 177 17.50 -20.00 -2.64
CA ASN A 177 18.36 -19.68 -1.50
C ASN A 177 18.01 -20.48 -0.25
N GLY A 178 16.92 -21.27 -0.27
CA GLY A 178 16.44 -22.01 0.89
C GLY A 178 15.97 -21.09 2.02
N THR A 179 15.63 -19.85 1.70
CA THR A 179 15.16 -18.87 2.69
C THR A 179 13.71 -19.13 3.09
N ARG A 180 13.38 -18.81 4.35
CA ARG A 180 12.03 -18.91 4.88
C ARG A 180 11.21 -17.64 4.68
N SER A 181 11.86 -16.50 4.45
CA SER A 181 11.17 -15.22 4.29
C SER A 181 11.87 -14.27 3.34
N ILE A 182 11.13 -13.28 2.83
CA ILE A 182 11.72 -12.18 2.04
C ILE A 182 12.75 -11.41 2.85
N ARG A 183 12.58 -11.32 4.18
CA ARG A 183 13.56 -10.69 5.05
C ARG A 183 14.94 -11.35 4.92
N GLU A 184 15.00 -12.68 4.93
CA GLU A 184 16.26 -13.40 4.79
C GLU A 184 16.92 -13.14 3.42
N LEU A 185 16.15 -12.93 2.34
CA LEU A 185 16.72 -12.52 1.04
C LEU A 185 17.42 -11.16 1.09
N TYR A 186 16.84 -10.19 1.80
CA TYR A 186 17.47 -8.86 1.97
C TYR A 186 18.72 -8.96 2.84
N GLU A 187 18.69 -9.77 3.89
CA GLU A 187 19.84 -10.02 4.77
C GLU A 187 20.96 -10.78 4.05
N LEU A 188 20.63 -11.68 3.12
CA LEU A 188 21.59 -12.32 2.21
C LEU A 188 22.23 -11.31 1.25
N ALA A 189 21.44 -10.39 0.71
CA ALA A 189 21.94 -9.39 -0.23
C ALA A 189 22.78 -8.28 0.44
N SER A 190 22.52 -7.98 1.72
CA SER A 190 23.26 -6.99 2.49
C SER A 190 23.17 -7.26 4.00
N THR A 191 24.32 -7.51 4.62
CA THR A 191 24.41 -7.78 6.08
C THR A 191 24.08 -6.56 6.94
N ASN A 192 24.08 -5.36 6.36
CA ASN A 192 23.83 -4.09 7.05
C ASN A 192 22.50 -3.46 6.60
N TYR A 193 21.60 -4.25 6.02
CA TYR A 193 20.31 -3.72 5.57
C TYR A 193 19.46 -3.22 6.74
N SER A 194 19.11 -1.94 6.70
CA SER A 194 18.15 -1.33 7.60
C SER A 194 17.00 -0.73 6.78
N GLY A 195 15.88 -1.43 6.69
CA GLY A 195 14.72 -1.00 5.92
C GLY A 195 13.59 -2.01 5.94
N LYS A 196 12.62 -1.83 5.05
CA LYS A 196 11.45 -2.71 4.91
C LYS A 196 11.77 -3.87 3.97
N TYR A 197 11.29 -5.05 4.33
CA TYR A 197 11.40 -6.25 3.52
C TYR A 197 10.22 -6.35 2.55
N THR A 198 10.28 -5.61 1.44
CA THR A 198 9.17 -5.48 0.49
C THR A 198 9.25 -6.45 -0.68
N VAL A 199 8.10 -6.75 -1.27
CA VAL A 199 7.98 -7.29 -2.63
C VAL A 199 7.48 -6.18 -3.57
N PRO A 200 7.85 -6.16 -4.86
CA PRO A 200 8.65 -7.16 -5.59
C PRO A 200 10.15 -7.14 -5.23
N VAL A 201 10.84 -8.24 -5.51
CA VAL A 201 12.30 -8.33 -5.49
C VAL A 201 12.77 -8.92 -6.82
N LEU A 202 13.54 -8.16 -7.59
CA LEU A 202 14.27 -8.68 -8.74
C LEU A 202 15.63 -9.18 -8.26
N TRP A 203 15.81 -10.49 -8.28
CA TRP A 203 16.97 -11.21 -7.77
C TRP A 203 17.91 -11.65 -8.90
N ASP A 204 19.22 -11.47 -8.70
CA ASP A 204 20.25 -12.03 -9.58
C ASP A 204 20.74 -13.36 -9.00
N LYS A 205 20.52 -14.46 -9.74
CA LYS A 205 20.94 -15.80 -9.33
C LYS A 205 22.46 -16.01 -9.37
N LYS A 206 23.17 -15.28 -10.23
CA LYS A 206 24.64 -15.39 -10.36
C LYS A 206 25.34 -14.69 -9.21
N LEU A 207 24.96 -13.43 -8.96
CA LEU A 207 25.57 -12.61 -7.91
C LEU A 207 24.95 -12.81 -6.53
N LYS A 208 23.83 -13.56 -6.44
CA LYS A 208 23.07 -13.81 -5.21
C LYS A 208 22.75 -12.53 -4.46
N THR A 209 22.21 -11.56 -5.18
CA THR A 209 21.87 -10.24 -4.63
C THR A 209 20.58 -9.70 -5.23
N ILE A 210 20.02 -8.69 -4.57
CA ILE A 210 18.87 -7.94 -5.06
C ILE A 210 19.38 -6.91 -6.08
N VAL A 211 18.89 -7.01 -7.32
CA VAL A 211 19.13 -5.99 -8.34
C VAL A 211 18.30 -4.75 -8.02
N ASN A 212 16.99 -4.94 -7.87
CA ASN A 212 16.04 -3.84 -7.70
C ASN A 212 14.81 -4.28 -6.90
N ASN A 213 14.29 -3.40 -6.04
CA ASN A 213 13.03 -3.60 -5.31
C ASN A 213 11.99 -2.47 -5.53
N GLU A 214 12.19 -1.65 -6.56
CA GLU A 214 11.29 -0.60 -7.01
C GLU A 214 10.45 -1.07 -8.21
N SER A 215 9.16 -1.29 -7.97
CA SER A 215 8.23 -1.76 -9.01
C SER A 215 8.20 -0.87 -10.25
N SER A 216 8.32 0.45 -10.10
CA SER A 216 8.26 1.36 -11.26
C SER A 216 9.49 1.29 -12.13
N GLU A 217 10.64 0.87 -11.60
CA GLU A 217 11.86 0.69 -12.38
C GLU A 217 11.92 -0.70 -13.00
N ILE A 218 11.50 -1.72 -12.25
CA ILE A 218 11.45 -3.10 -12.72
C ILE A 218 10.58 -3.23 -13.97
N ILE A 219 9.40 -2.60 -13.99
CA ILE A 219 8.56 -2.65 -15.19
C ILE A 219 9.21 -1.96 -16.40
N ARG A 220 10.00 -0.89 -16.20
CA ARG A 220 10.74 -0.22 -17.28
C ARG A 220 11.84 -1.12 -17.82
N MET A 221 12.56 -1.82 -16.93
CA MET A 221 13.56 -2.82 -17.35
C MET A 221 12.92 -3.95 -18.15
N PHE A 222 11.77 -4.47 -17.72
CA PHE A 222 11.04 -5.51 -18.46
C PHE A 222 10.47 -5.00 -19.78
N ASN A 223 10.15 -3.71 -19.88
CA ASN A 223 9.64 -3.09 -21.10
C ASN A 223 10.66 -3.11 -22.25
N THR A 224 11.93 -2.80 -21.95
CA THR A 224 12.95 -2.56 -22.98
C THR A 224 14.13 -3.51 -22.89
N GLU A 225 14.70 -3.75 -21.71
CA GLU A 225 16.03 -4.35 -21.58
C GLU A 225 16.07 -5.82 -22.02
N PHE A 226 14.93 -6.50 -21.98
CA PHE A 226 14.81 -7.90 -22.37
C PHE A 226 14.17 -8.12 -23.75
N ASN A 227 14.03 -7.08 -24.59
CA ASN A 227 13.36 -7.23 -25.90
C ASN A 227 14.03 -8.25 -26.82
N ASP A 228 15.33 -8.50 -26.72
CA ASP A 228 16.01 -9.49 -27.56
C ASP A 228 15.65 -10.95 -27.20
N ILE A 229 15.00 -11.17 -26.05
CA ILE A 229 14.57 -12.49 -25.57
C ILE A 229 13.07 -12.60 -25.26
N ALA A 230 12.33 -11.49 -25.32
CA ALA A 230 10.90 -11.44 -25.05
C ALA A 230 10.10 -12.06 -26.20
N GLU A 231 8.98 -12.75 -25.90
CA GLU A 231 8.08 -13.24 -26.95
C GLU A 231 7.25 -12.12 -27.58
N ASN A 232 7.00 -11.03 -26.84
CA ASN A 232 6.30 -9.84 -27.34
C ASN A 232 7.23 -8.60 -27.31
N PRO A 233 8.31 -8.58 -28.12
CA PRO A 233 9.32 -7.53 -28.05
C PRO A 233 8.82 -6.18 -28.59
N SER A 234 7.82 -6.19 -29.48
CA SER A 234 7.21 -4.99 -30.07
C SER A 234 6.20 -4.30 -29.14
N LEU A 235 5.74 -4.96 -28.07
CA LEU A 235 4.87 -4.33 -27.08
C LEU A 235 5.69 -3.33 -26.25
N ASP A 236 5.49 -2.05 -26.50
CA ASP A 236 6.11 -0.95 -25.76
C ASP A 236 5.05 -0.20 -24.96
N LEU A 237 5.12 -0.33 -23.63
CA LEU A 237 4.21 0.31 -22.67
C LEU A 237 4.72 1.69 -22.24
N TYR A 238 5.84 2.16 -22.80
CA TYR A 238 6.40 3.49 -22.60
C TYR A 238 6.97 4.15 -23.86
N PRO A 239 6.18 4.21 -24.94
CA PRO A 239 6.69 4.68 -26.21
C PRO A 239 7.09 6.17 -26.13
N PRO A 240 8.18 6.59 -26.79
CA PRO A 240 8.74 7.95 -26.69
C PRO A 240 7.72 9.08 -26.85
N HIS A 241 6.76 8.93 -27.78
CA HIS A 241 5.76 9.95 -28.09
C HIS A 241 4.67 10.11 -27.02
N LEU A 242 4.52 9.18 -26.07
CA LEU A 242 3.55 9.25 -24.97
C LEU A 242 4.19 9.50 -23.60
N GLN A 243 5.53 9.52 -23.48
CA GLN A 243 6.21 9.53 -22.18
C GLN A 243 5.77 10.69 -21.28
N ALA A 244 5.72 11.91 -21.81
CA ALA A 244 5.28 13.08 -21.05
C ALA A 244 3.84 12.97 -20.55
N GLN A 245 2.95 12.35 -21.34
CA GLN A 245 1.55 12.12 -20.95
C GLN A 245 1.46 11.02 -19.89
N ILE A 246 2.19 9.92 -20.08
CA ILE A 246 2.28 8.79 -19.15
C ILE A 246 2.78 9.27 -17.79
N ASP A 247 3.86 10.04 -17.74
CA ASP A 247 4.44 10.53 -16.48
C ASP A 247 3.47 11.46 -15.75
N LYS A 248 2.83 12.38 -16.49
CA LYS A 248 1.80 13.26 -15.93
C LYS A 248 0.63 12.47 -15.37
N ILE A 249 0.19 11.41 -16.05
CA ILE A 249 -0.93 10.56 -15.62
C ILE A 249 -0.54 9.73 -14.39
N ASN A 250 0.64 9.13 -14.41
CA ASN A 250 1.16 8.31 -13.34
C ASN A 250 1.30 9.06 -12.01
N ASP A 251 1.64 10.34 -12.05
CA ASP A 251 1.81 11.15 -10.84
C ASP A 251 0.50 11.27 -10.03
N TRP A 252 -0.59 11.68 -10.68
CA TRP A 252 -1.89 11.80 -10.00
C TRP A 252 -2.56 10.44 -9.76
N ILE A 253 -2.34 9.43 -10.61
CA ILE A 253 -2.81 8.06 -10.34
C ILE A 253 -2.10 7.48 -9.12
N TYR A 254 -0.79 7.68 -8.99
CA TYR A 254 -0.06 7.19 -7.82
C TYR A 254 -0.53 7.88 -6.54
N SER A 255 -0.55 9.22 -6.53
CA SER A 255 -0.84 9.99 -5.33
C SER A 255 -2.31 9.93 -4.91
N GLY A 256 -3.23 9.94 -5.89
CA GLY A 256 -4.68 9.95 -5.69
C GLY A 256 -5.33 8.58 -5.63
N ILE A 257 -4.83 7.57 -6.37
CA ILE A 257 -5.48 6.26 -6.46
C ILE A 257 -4.62 5.16 -5.83
N ASN A 258 -3.45 4.86 -6.40
CA ASN A 258 -2.65 3.70 -5.97
C ASN A 258 -2.22 3.80 -4.51
N ASN A 259 -1.74 4.96 -4.10
CA ASN A 259 -1.41 5.24 -2.70
C ASN A 259 -2.60 5.85 -1.96
N GLY A 260 -3.57 6.44 -2.67
CA GLY A 260 -4.78 7.03 -2.09
C GLY A 260 -5.62 6.05 -1.28
N VAL A 261 -5.83 4.83 -1.80
CA VAL A 261 -6.56 3.78 -1.05
C VAL A 261 -5.86 3.41 0.26
N TYR A 262 -4.51 3.40 0.29
CA TYR A 262 -3.75 3.16 1.52
C TYR A 262 -3.87 4.34 2.49
N LYS A 263 -3.82 5.59 1.99
CA LYS A 263 -4.05 6.78 2.82
C LYS A 263 -5.43 6.73 3.48
N CYS A 264 -6.46 6.27 2.77
CA CYS A 264 -7.80 6.05 3.34
C CYS A 264 -7.76 4.97 4.42
N GLY A 265 -7.29 3.77 4.08
CA GLY A 265 -7.36 2.61 4.97
C GLY A 265 -6.52 2.71 6.23
N PHE A 266 -5.40 3.44 6.16
CA PHE A 266 -4.45 3.60 7.25
C PHE A 266 -4.63 4.91 8.03
N ALA A 267 -5.50 5.82 7.61
CA ALA A 267 -5.80 7.01 8.40
C ALA A 267 -6.28 6.63 9.81
N LYS A 268 -5.67 7.26 10.83
CA LYS A 268 -6.02 7.05 12.25
C LYS A 268 -6.98 8.10 12.82
N LYS A 269 -7.37 9.09 12.01
CA LYS A 269 -8.26 10.20 12.35
C LYS A 269 -9.25 10.45 11.22
N GLN A 270 -10.38 11.08 11.53
CA GLN A 270 -11.45 11.34 10.57
C GLN A 270 -11.01 12.32 9.48
N GLU A 271 -10.34 13.42 9.83
CA GLU A 271 -9.98 14.46 8.86
C GLU A 271 -8.98 13.98 7.79
N PRO A 272 -7.88 13.27 8.14
CA PRO A 272 -7.00 12.67 7.13
C PRO A 272 -7.70 11.62 6.25
N TYR A 273 -8.66 10.88 6.81
CA TYR A 273 -9.48 9.95 6.04
C TYR A 273 -10.36 10.70 5.04
N ASP A 274 -11.09 11.74 5.49
CA ASP A 274 -11.99 12.54 4.66
C ASP A 274 -11.25 13.22 3.49
N GLU A 275 -10.06 13.74 3.74
CA GLU A 275 -9.20 14.30 2.69
C GLU A 275 -8.75 13.21 1.69
N ALA A 276 -8.26 12.08 2.20
CA ALA A 276 -7.77 10.99 1.36
C ALA A 276 -8.87 10.39 0.49
N VAL A 277 -10.07 10.15 1.06
CA VAL A 277 -11.19 9.56 0.33
C VAL A 277 -11.77 10.55 -0.67
N LYS A 278 -11.83 11.84 -0.36
CA LYS A 278 -12.22 12.88 -1.32
C LYS A 278 -11.28 12.87 -2.54
N ASN A 279 -9.98 12.93 -2.31
CA ASN A 279 -8.97 12.93 -3.37
C ASN A 279 -9.01 11.64 -4.21
N LEU A 280 -9.24 10.49 -3.58
CA LEU A 280 -9.39 9.20 -4.26
C LEU A 280 -10.55 9.23 -5.26
N TYR A 281 -11.72 9.67 -4.80
CA TYR A 281 -12.91 9.66 -5.65
C TYR A 281 -12.87 10.73 -6.74
N GLU A 282 -12.28 11.91 -6.48
CA GLU A 282 -12.02 12.91 -7.54
C GLU A 282 -11.10 12.34 -8.64
N ALA A 283 -10.07 11.56 -8.26
CA ALA A 283 -9.18 10.91 -9.21
C ALA A 283 -9.87 9.77 -9.98
N LEU A 284 -10.71 8.95 -9.33
CA LEU A 284 -11.49 7.91 -10.00
C LEU A 284 -12.52 8.52 -10.97
N ASP A 285 -13.21 9.58 -10.57
CA ASP A 285 -14.18 10.30 -11.42
C ASP A 285 -13.47 10.89 -12.65
N LYS A 286 -12.23 11.39 -12.49
CA LYS A 286 -11.39 11.83 -13.61
C LYS A 286 -11.00 10.69 -14.55
N CYS A 287 -10.62 9.52 -14.02
CA CYS A 287 -10.36 8.34 -14.86
C CYS A 287 -11.61 7.94 -15.64
N GLU A 288 -12.78 7.92 -14.98
CA GLU A 288 -14.06 7.61 -15.62
C GLU A 288 -14.37 8.57 -16.77
N GLU A 289 -14.15 9.87 -16.58
CA GLU A 289 -14.35 10.87 -17.64
C GLU A 289 -13.39 10.66 -18.82
N ILE A 290 -12.11 10.41 -18.56
CA ILE A 290 -11.11 10.10 -19.60
C ILE A 290 -11.55 8.86 -20.38
N LEU A 291 -11.84 7.77 -19.67
CA LEU A 291 -12.18 6.47 -20.27
C LEU A 291 -13.56 6.47 -20.95
N SER A 292 -14.39 7.49 -20.74
CA SER A 292 -15.62 7.70 -21.51
C SER A 292 -15.38 8.15 -22.96
N LYS A 293 -14.19 8.71 -23.25
CA LYS A 293 -13.86 9.33 -24.54
C LYS A 293 -12.82 8.54 -25.35
N GLN A 294 -12.06 7.66 -24.70
CA GLN A 294 -10.93 6.93 -25.30
C GLN A 294 -10.76 5.56 -24.64
N ARG A 295 -10.05 4.65 -25.32
CA ARG A 295 -9.92 3.24 -24.91
C ARG A 295 -9.07 3.05 -23.64
N PHE A 296 -7.95 3.75 -23.54
CA PHE A 296 -6.97 3.68 -22.44
C PHE A 296 -6.66 5.07 -21.90
N LEU A 297 -5.85 5.20 -20.85
CA LEU A 297 -5.58 6.49 -20.18
C LEU A 297 -4.78 7.47 -21.05
N CYS A 298 -3.94 6.96 -21.94
CA CYS A 298 -3.09 7.76 -22.83
C CYS A 298 -3.57 7.74 -24.31
N GLY A 299 -4.85 7.45 -24.56
CA GLY A 299 -5.42 7.37 -25.90
C GLY A 299 -5.92 5.96 -26.23
N ASN A 300 -5.59 5.44 -27.41
CA ASN A 300 -6.07 4.15 -27.90
C ASN A 300 -5.02 3.02 -27.83
N THR A 301 -3.87 3.27 -27.20
CA THR A 301 -2.82 2.27 -26.99
C THR A 301 -2.64 2.01 -25.49
N LEU A 302 -2.47 0.73 -25.13
CA LEU A 302 -2.15 0.32 -23.77
C LEU A 302 -0.78 0.85 -23.36
N THR A 303 -0.69 1.45 -22.18
CA THR A 303 0.55 2.01 -21.63
C THR A 303 0.78 1.54 -20.20
N GLU A 304 1.93 1.91 -19.62
CA GLU A 304 2.20 1.58 -18.23
C GLU A 304 1.23 2.21 -17.24
N SER A 305 0.66 3.37 -17.57
CA SER A 305 -0.35 4.01 -16.74
C SER A 305 -1.55 3.09 -16.54
N ASP A 306 -1.88 2.33 -17.58
CA ASP A 306 -3.02 1.44 -17.55
C ASP A 306 -2.79 0.25 -16.62
N ILE A 307 -1.60 -0.35 -16.69
CA ILE A 307 -1.17 -1.44 -15.79
C ILE A 307 -1.08 -0.96 -14.34
N ARG A 308 -0.55 0.26 -14.12
CA ARG A 308 -0.41 0.85 -12.78
C ARG A 308 -1.77 1.14 -12.16
N LEU A 309 -2.76 1.54 -12.95
CA LEU A 309 -4.15 1.72 -12.49
C LEU A 309 -4.83 0.38 -12.25
N PHE A 310 -4.73 -0.56 -13.19
CA PHE A 310 -5.39 -1.86 -13.17
C PHE A 310 -5.14 -2.63 -11.87
N VAL A 311 -3.89 -2.69 -11.40
CA VAL A 311 -3.55 -3.41 -10.16
C VAL A 311 -4.25 -2.85 -8.92
N THR A 312 -4.69 -1.59 -8.94
CA THR A 312 -5.54 -1.02 -7.88
C THR A 312 -7.00 -1.34 -8.13
N LEU A 313 -7.51 -1.20 -9.37
CA LEU A 313 -8.92 -1.44 -9.69
C LEU A 313 -9.34 -2.89 -9.42
N ILE A 314 -8.52 -3.88 -9.80
CA ILE A 314 -8.82 -5.30 -9.61
C ILE A 314 -8.95 -5.71 -8.12
N ARG A 315 -8.48 -4.85 -7.20
CA ARG A 315 -8.55 -5.04 -5.74
C ARG A 315 -9.63 -4.17 -5.08
N PHE A 316 -10.28 -3.29 -5.84
CA PHE A 316 -11.09 -2.22 -5.27
C PHE A 316 -12.34 -2.78 -4.57
N ASP A 317 -13.19 -3.50 -5.31
CA ASP A 317 -14.41 -4.08 -4.76
C ASP A 317 -14.13 -5.25 -3.80
N GLU A 318 -13.07 -6.03 -4.05
CA GLU A 318 -12.72 -7.21 -3.24
C GLU A 318 -12.13 -6.84 -1.87
N VAL A 319 -11.45 -5.69 -1.80
CA VAL A 319 -10.70 -5.27 -0.61
C VAL A 319 -10.98 -3.82 -0.24
N TYR A 320 -10.62 -2.87 -1.09
CA TYR A 320 -10.49 -1.48 -0.67
C TYR A 320 -11.82 -0.84 -0.24
N ALA A 321 -12.92 -1.23 -0.90
CA ALA A 321 -14.25 -0.75 -0.55
C ALA A 321 -14.58 -1.00 0.93
N VAL A 322 -14.34 -2.21 1.42
CA VAL A 322 -14.66 -2.59 2.81
C VAL A 322 -13.46 -2.36 3.74
N HIS A 323 -12.33 -3.03 3.46
CA HIS A 323 -11.16 -3.04 4.34
C HIS A 323 -10.56 -1.64 4.54
N PHE A 324 -10.49 -0.86 3.47
CA PHE A 324 -9.97 0.53 3.50
C PHE A 324 -11.06 1.59 3.51
N LYS A 325 -12.33 1.19 3.70
CA LYS A 325 -13.50 2.07 3.77
C LYS A 325 -13.66 2.95 2.52
N CYS A 326 -13.12 2.56 1.37
CA CYS A 326 -13.24 3.31 0.13
C CYS A 326 -14.61 3.03 -0.52
N ASN A 327 -15.72 3.35 0.15
CA ASN A 327 -17.07 2.86 -0.17
C ASN A 327 -18.10 3.90 -0.64
N LYS A 328 -17.69 5.12 -1.03
CA LYS A 328 -18.60 6.11 -1.63
C LYS A 328 -19.26 5.58 -2.92
N LYS A 329 -18.52 4.82 -3.73
CA LYS A 329 -19.00 4.20 -4.98
C LYS A 329 -18.10 3.01 -5.36
N LEU A 330 -18.68 1.84 -5.59
CA LEU A 330 -17.99 0.63 -6.03
C LEU A 330 -17.48 0.76 -7.47
N LEU A 331 -16.44 -0.01 -7.82
CA LEU A 331 -15.88 -0.04 -9.17
C LEU A 331 -16.94 -0.42 -10.20
N ARG A 332 -17.80 -1.41 -9.90
CA ARG A 332 -18.88 -1.85 -10.80
C ARG A 332 -19.90 -0.76 -11.16
N GLU A 333 -19.98 0.30 -10.35
CA GLU A 333 -20.88 1.45 -10.57
C GLU A 333 -20.25 2.50 -11.50
N TYR A 334 -18.98 2.31 -11.90
CA TYR A 334 -18.29 3.11 -12.90
C TYR A 334 -18.28 2.37 -14.24
N PRO A 335 -19.18 2.66 -15.18
CA PRO A 335 -19.33 1.86 -16.39
C PRO A 335 -18.05 1.85 -17.26
N ASN A 336 -17.31 2.97 -17.36
CA ASN A 336 -16.09 2.98 -18.15
C ASN A 336 -14.93 2.27 -17.44
N LEU A 337 -14.67 2.59 -16.16
CA LEU A 337 -13.63 1.94 -15.36
C LEU A 337 -13.85 0.43 -15.21
N PHE A 338 -15.10 -0.01 -15.03
CA PHE A 338 -15.41 -1.42 -14.88
C PHE A 338 -15.14 -2.19 -16.19
N ASN A 339 -15.63 -1.68 -17.33
CA ASN A 339 -15.36 -2.29 -18.63
C ASN A 339 -13.88 -2.22 -19.01
N TYR A 340 -13.18 -1.13 -18.67
CA TYR A 340 -11.74 -0.97 -18.83
C TYR A 340 -10.96 -2.00 -18.00
N THR A 341 -11.38 -2.27 -16.76
CA THR A 341 -10.74 -3.27 -15.89
C THR A 341 -10.92 -4.68 -16.46
N LYS A 342 -12.12 -5.00 -16.95
CA LYS A 342 -12.40 -6.29 -17.63
C LYS A 342 -11.56 -6.45 -18.89
N GLU A 343 -11.44 -5.41 -19.70
CA GLU A 343 -10.60 -5.42 -20.91
C GLU A 343 -9.14 -5.74 -20.58
N ILE A 344 -8.54 -5.04 -19.60
CA ILE A 344 -7.16 -5.31 -19.22
C ILE A 344 -7.01 -6.73 -18.66
N PHE A 345 -7.95 -7.18 -17.83
CA PHE A 345 -7.95 -8.54 -17.28
C PHE A 345 -7.96 -9.61 -18.38
N GLN A 346 -8.62 -9.34 -19.51
CA GLN A 346 -8.76 -10.26 -20.65
C GLN A 346 -7.60 -10.20 -21.64
N ILE A 347 -6.62 -9.29 -21.47
CA ILE A 347 -5.38 -9.31 -22.25
C ILE A 347 -4.67 -10.66 -22.04
N PRO A 348 -4.22 -11.33 -23.11
CA PRO A 348 -3.51 -12.61 -22.99
C PRO A 348 -2.38 -12.56 -21.95
N GLY A 349 -2.43 -13.47 -20.97
CA GLY A 349 -1.49 -13.56 -19.86
C GLY A 349 -1.86 -12.75 -18.61
N MET A 350 -2.71 -11.72 -18.71
CA MET A 350 -3.00 -10.82 -17.58
C MET A 350 -3.79 -11.51 -16.46
N SER A 351 -4.84 -12.26 -16.79
CA SER A 351 -5.67 -12.96 -15.80
C SER A 351 -4.86 -13.90 -14.89
N SER A 352 -3.81 -14.52 -15.41
CA SER A 352 -2.89 -15.38 -14.65
C SER A 352 -2.10 -14.64 -13.55
N THR A 353 -2.09 -13.30 -13.58
CA THR A 353 -1.40 -12.46 -12.58
C THR A 353 -2.28 -12.07 -11.40
N VAL A 354 -3.56 -12.46 -11.44
CA VAL A 354 -4.57 -12.09 -10.44
C VAL A 354 -5.01 -13.33 -9.68
N HIS A 355 -4.73 -13.35 -8.37
CA HIS A 355 -5.22 -14.39 -7.46
C HIS A 355 -6.06 -13.73 -6.37
N VAL A 356 -7.39 -13.65 -6.59
CA VAL A 356 -8.33 -12.93 -5.72
C VAL A 356 -8.29 -13.45 -4.28
N GLU A 357 -8.17 -14.77 -4.10
CA GLU A 357 -8.05 -15.36 -2.76
C GLU A 357 -6.81 -14.88 -2.01
N HIS A 358 -5.62 -14.85 -2.65
CA HIS A 358 -4.40 -14.31 -2.05
C HIS A 358 -4.54 -12.84 -1.72
N ILE A 359 -5.14 -12.05 -2.62
CA ILE A 359 -5.46 -10.65 -2.38
C ILE A 359 -6.27 -10.51 -1.09
N LYS A 360 -7.39 -11.22 -0.95
CA LYS A 360 -8.26 -11.10 0.23
C LYS A 360 -7.60 -11.62 1.51
N LYS A 361 -7.00 -12.82 1.46
CA LYS A 361 -6.27 -13.41 2.60
C LYS A 361 -5.21 -12.46 3.15
N HIS A 362 -4.46 -11.79 2.27
CA HIS A 362 -3.47 -10.82 2.69
C HIS A 362 -4.08 -9.63 3.42
N TYR A 363 -4.97 -8.88 2.76
CA TYR A 363 -5.43 -7.60 3.31
C TYR A 363 -6.24 -7.78 4.59
N TYR A 364 -7.16 -8.74 4.62
CA TYR A 364 -7.99 -8.98 5.79
C TYR A 364 -7.23 -9.72 6.90
N GLY A 365 -6.25 -10.56 6.56
CA GLY A 365 -5.51 -11.39 7.52
C GLY A 365 -4.19 -10.80 8.06
N SER A 366 -3.63 -9.77 7.42
CA SER A 366 -2.31 -9.21 7.76
C SER A 366 -2.35 -7.83 8.41
N HIS A 367 -3.53 -7.22 8.54
CA HIS A 367 -3.72 -5.88 9.12
C HIS A 367 -4.58 -5.92 10.38
N PRO A 368 -4.12 -6.53 11.49
CA PRO A 368 -4.92 -6.69 12.70
C PRO A 368 -5.32 -5.35 13.36
N SER A 369 -4.60 -4.26 13.06
CA SER A 369 -4.99 -2.91 13.50
C SER A 369 -6.25 -2.37 12.82
N ILE A 370 -6.60 -2.90 11.64
CA ILE A 370 -7.82 -2.55 10.89
C ILE A 370 -8.89 -3.62 11.08
N ASN A 371 -8.51 -4.90 11.00
CA ASN A 371 -9.39 -6.05 11.10
C ASN A 371 -8.88 -7.03 12.18
N PRO A 372 -9.20 -6.80 13.47
CA PRO A 372 -8.59 -7.53 14.58
C PRO A 372 -8.79 -9.04 14.56
N PHE A 373 -9.94 -9.51 14.05
CA PHE A 373 -10.27 -10.93 14.01
C PHE A 373 -9.83 -11.63 12.71
N GLY A 374 -9.27 -10.88 11.75
CA GLY A 374 -8.81 -11.46 10.49
C GLY A 374 -9.90 -12.08 9.62
N ILE A 375 -11.19 -11.76 9.87
CA ILE A 375 -12.31 -12.31 9.12
C ILE A 375 -12.24 -11.80 7.68
N ILE A 376 -12.32 -12.73 6.72
CA ILE A 376 -12.32 -12.43 5.29
C ILE A 376 -13.77 -12.36 4.80
N PRO A 377 -14.25 -11.21 4.32
CA PRO A 377 -15.58 -11.10 3.73
C PRO A 377 -15.74 -12.02 2.52
N GLN A 378 -16.94 -12.59 2.37
CA GLN A 378 -17.25 -13.46 1.21
C GLN A 378 -17.02 -12.72 -0.11
N GLY A 379 -17.28 -11.41 -0.13
CA GLY A 379 -16.95 -10.50 -1.22
C GLY A 379 -17.75 -10.78 -2.49
N PRO A 380 -17.79 -9.79 -3.40
CA PRO A 380 -18.91 -9.70 -4.33
C PRO A 380 -18.83 -10.60 -5.56
N ASP A 381 -17.80 -11.47 -5.65
CA ASP A 381 -17.60 -12.49 -6.68
C ASP A 381 -17.73 -11.94 -8.11
N VAL A 382 -16.90 -10.95 -8.43
CA VAL A 382 -16.96 -10.26 -9.71
C VAL A 382 -16.37 -11.11 -10.82
N ASP A 383 -17.17 -11.41 -11.83
CA ASP A 383 -16.69 -12.02 -13.06
C ASP A 383 -16.02 -10.97 -13.98
N TYR A 384 -14.69 -10.85 -13.87
CA TYR A 384 -13.89 -9.99 -14.75
C TYR A 384 -13.68 -10.58 -16.16
N SER A 385 -14.07 -11.84 -16.40
CA SER A 385 -14.02 -12.48 -17.71
C SER A 385 -15.27 -12.19 -18.54
N ALA A 386 -16.32 -11.62 -17.94
CA ALA A 386 -17.53 -11.23 -18.65
C ALA A 386 -17.23 -10.23 -19.79
N PRO A 387 -18.01 -10.23 -20.88
CA PRO A 387 -17.81 -9.32 -21.99
C PRO A 387 -17.75 -7.84 -21.57
N HIS A 388 -16.91 -7.06 -22.24
CA HIS A 388 -16.80 -5.61 -22.07
C HIS A 388 -17.14 -4.86 -23.36
N ASP A 389 -17.46 -3.58 -23.27
CA ASP A 389 -17.90 -2.74 -24.39
C ASP A 389 -16.81 -1.82 -24.97
N ARG A 390 -15.57 -2.00 -24.53
CA ARG A 390 -14.44 -1.10 -24.85
C ARG A 390 -14.02 -1.10 -26.32
N GLU A 391 -14.42 -2.10 -27.10
CA GLU A 391 -14.18 -2.16 -28.55
C GLU A 391 -14.90 -1.04 -29.32
N ARG A 392 -15.85 -0.33 -28.70
CA ARG A 392 -16.49 0.85 -29.32
C ARG A 392 -15.52 2.00 -29.65
N PHE A 393 -14.29 1.97 -29.13
CA PHE A 393 -13.25 2.96 -29.38
C PHE A 393 -12.21 2.50 -30.42
N SER A 394 -12.37 1.30 -31.00
CA SER A 394 -11.44 0.66 -31.95
C SER A 394 -11.61 1.12 -33.41
N SER A 395 -12.28 2.26 -33.62
CA SER A 395 -12.57 2.88 -34.92
C SER A 395 -11.40 3.65 -35.49
#